data_AF-A0A8T4U490-F1
#
_entry.id   AF-A0A8T4U490-F1
#
_cell.length_a   1.000
_cell.length_b   1.000
_cell.length_c   1.000
_cell.angle_alpha   90.00
_cell.angle_beta   90.00
_cell.angle_gamma   90.00
#
_symmetry.space_group_name_H-M   'P 1'
#
loop_
_entity.id
_entity.type
_entity.pdbx_description
1 polymer ?
#
loop_
_entity_poly.entity_id
_entity_poly.type
_entity_poly.pdbx_seq_one_letter_code
_entity_poly.pdbx_strand_id
1 'polypeptide(L)'
;MAKLKRLAKEYSHKLLKTIFQNEKTLLVAIMFIVLIFVFLFLRRIVLPIVFIPIGVFSMYLYGTTRSMIAFELVTLFAVVTGIAYGGFAGALVGGISCAIGMIVFTHADWSYPLWVTAVAIAGYSASFFSPENVIFAGVLLAFLVDAFFYALYLLLAHNPVKLTIWITSHTFLNYIAFLLLAKPLLAIMMA
;
A
#
# COMPACT_ATOMS: atom_id res chain seq x y z
N MET A 1 14.19 12.04 -36.29
CA MET A 1 14.61 12.60 -34.96
C MET A 1 14.74 14.13 -34.95
N ALA A 2 15.37 14.78 -35.94
CA ALA A 2 15.54 16.25 -35.96
C ALA A 2 14.23 17.06 -35.91
N LYS A 3 13.18 16.59 -36.61
CA LYS A 3 11.85 17.22 -36.63
C LYS A 3 11.19 17.28 -35.23
N LEU A 4 11.31 16.20 -34.44
CA LEU A 4 10.77 16.13 -33.07
C LEU A 4 11.48 17.11 -32.12
N LYS A 5 12.81 17.23 -32.21
CA LYS A 5 13.58 18.20 -31.41
C LYS A 5 13.19 19.65 -31.72
N ARG A 6 12.94 19.97 -32.99
CA ARG A 6 12.49 21.30 -33.41
C ARG A 6 11.10 21.64 -32.87
N LEU A 7 10.14 20.71 -32.98
CA LEU A 7 8.78 20.90 -32.45
C LEU A 7 8.81 21.08 -30.93
N ALA A 8 9.54 20.23 -30.19
CA ALA A 8 9.63 20.35 -28.73
C ALA A 8 10.14 21.74 -28.29
N LYS A 9 11.14 22.30 -28.98
CA LYS A 9 11.68 23.64 -28.70
C LYS A 9 10.68 24.76 -29.00
N GLU A 10 9.89 24.61 -30.07
CA GLU A 10 8.86 25.58 -30.42
C GLU A 10 7.71 25.58 -29.40
N TYR A 11 7.24 24.40 -29.00
CA TYR A 11 6.22 24.25 -27.96
C TYR A 11 6.69 24.75 -26.60
N SER A 12 7.93 24.46 -26.18
CA SER A 12 8.47 24.92 -24.91
C SER A 12 8.55 26.46 -24.86
N HIS A 13 8.97 27.10 -25.96
CA HIS A 13 9.07 28.56 -26.01
C HIS A 13 7.69 29.22 -25.97
N LYS A 14 6.71 28.67 -26.70
CA LYS A 14 5.34 29.16 -26.69
C LYS A 14 4.69 29.02 -25.32
N LEU A 15 4.87 27.87 -24.66
CA LEU A 15 4.37 27.60 -23.31
C LEU A 15 4.94 28.59 -22.29
N LEU A 16 6.27 28.78 -22.26
CA LEU A 16 6.91 29.73 -21.36
C LEU A 16 6.38 31.14 -21.58
N LYS A 17 6.24 31.57 -22.84
CA LYS A 17 5.68 32.88 -23.16
C LYS A 17 4.25 33.02 -22.64
N THR A 18 3.40 32.00 -22.79
CA THR A 18 2.03 32.02 -22.25
C THR A 18 2.00 32.07 -20.71
N ILE A 19 2.88 31.33 -20.04
CA ILE A 19 2.97 31.32 -18.56
C ILE A 19 3.37 32.71 -18.05
N PHE A 20 4.39 33.35 -18.64
CA PHE A 20 4.87 34.66 -18.18
C PHE A 20 4.00 35.85 -18.58
N GLN A 21 3.19 35.72 -19.63
CA GLN A 21 2.31 36.81 -20.09
C GLN A 21 0.97 36.87 -19.36
N ASN A 22 0.54 35.80 -18.69
CA ASN A 22 -0.74 35.74 -17.98
C ASN A 22 -0.50 35.50 -16.49
N GLU A 23 -0.73 36.53 -15.67
CA GLU A 23 -0.55 36.48 -14.21
C GLU A 23 -1.31 35.32 -13.56
N LYS A 24 -2.51 34.99 -14.06
CA LYS A 24 -3.30 33.84 -13.56
C LYS A 24 -2.62 32.52 -13.88
N THR A 25 -2.11 32.37 -15.10
CA THR A 25 -1.38 31.16 -15.51
C THR A 25 -0.06 31.02 -14.75
N LEU A 26 0.64 32.13 -14.51
CA LEU A 26 1.84 32.17 -13.67
C LEU A 26 1.54 31.74 -12.24
N LEU A 27 0.47 32.28 -11.63
CA LEU A 27 0.06 31.92 -10.26
C LEU A 27 -0.29 30.45 -10.14
N VAL A 28 -1.05 29.88 -11.09
CA VAL A 28 -1.36 28.45 -11.12
C VAL A 28 -0.09 27.61 -11.26
N ALA A 29 0.85 28.02 -12.12
CA ALA A 29 2.13 27.32 -12.28
C ALA A 29 2.96 27.36 -10.98
N ILE A 30 3.03 28.51 -10.31
CA ILE A 30 3.72 28.64 -9.01
C ILE A 30 3.04 27.77 -7.95
N MET A 31 1.71 27.80 -7.84
CA MET A 31 0.97 26.95 -6.91
C MET A 31 1.23 25.48 -7.16
N PHE A 32 1.28 25.06 -8.42
CA PHE A 32 1.57 23.68 -8.79
C PHE A 32 3.01 23.28 -8.43
N ILE A 33 3.99 24.15 -8.66
CA ILE A 33 5.39 23.92 -8.25
C ILE A 33 5.50 23.83 -6.73
N VAL A 34 4.85 24.75 -6.00
CA VAL A 34 4.82 24.72 -4.54
C VAL A 34 4.15 23.44 -4.05
N LEU A 35 3.05 23.00 -4.67
CA LEU A 35 2.37 21.75 -4.31
C LEU A 35 3.27 20.53 -4.55
N ILE A 36 3.99 20.48 -5.68
CA ILE A 36 4.98 19.42 -5.94
C ILE A 36 6.08 19.44 -4.87
N PHE A 37 6.60 20.62 -4.54
CA PHE A 37 7.67 20.75 -3.55
C PHE A 37 7.21 20.33 -2.14
N VAL A 38 6.00 20.75 -1.76
CA VAL A 38 5.33 20.34 -0.51
C VAL A 38 5.10 18.84 -0.51
N PHE A 39 4.64 18.25 -1.61
CA PHE A 39 4.48 16.80 -1.74
C PHE A 39 5.81 16.06 -1.59
N LEU A 40 6.87 16.51 -2.27
CA LEU A 40 8.20 15.89 -2.18
C LEU A 40 8.75 15.94 -0.74
N PHE A 41 8.51 17.03 -0.01
CA PHE A 41 8.96 17.17 1.38
C PHE A 41 8.08 16.37 2.36
N LEU A 42 6.76 16.40 2.16
CA LEU A 42 5.79 15.76 3.06
C LEU A 42 5.45 14.32 2.68
N ARG A 43 5.99 13.75 1.59
CA ARG A 43 5.67 12.38 1.13
C ARG A 43 5.85 11.32 2.21
N ARG A 44 6.77 11.53 3.15
CA ARG A 44 7.01 10.64 4.30
C ARG A 44 5.80 10.53 5.23
N ILE A 45 4.94 11.54 5.24
CA ILE A 45 3.71 11.63 6.04
C ILE A 45 2.49 11.38 5.14
N VAL A 46 2.47 11.99 3.95
CA VAL A 46 1.33 11.92 3.03
C VAL A 46 1.11 10.50 2.51
N LEU A 47 2.16 9.78 2.10
CA LEU A 47 1.99 8.44 1.52
C LEU A 47 1.43 7.42 2.53
N PRO A 48 1.93 7.32 3.79
CA PRO A 48 1.30 6.47 4.80
C PRO A 48 -0.16 6.80 5.04
N ILE A 49 -0.52 8.09 5.11
CA ILE A 49 -1.90 8.54 5.29
C ILE A 49 -2.78 8.12 4.09
N VAL A 50 -2.25 8.19 2.86
CA VAL A 50 -2.96 7.74 1.64
C VAL A 50 -3.11 6.23 1.59
N PHE A 51 -2.16 5.45 2.11
CA PHE A 51 -2.26 3.99 2.12
C PHE A 51 -3.34 3.47 3.07
N ILE A 52 -3.64 4.18 4.16
CA ILE A 52 -4.70 3.79 5.10
C ILE A 52 -6.06 3.60 4.41
N PRO A 53 -6.64 4.60 3.72
CA PRO A 53 -7.93 4.43 3.06
C PRO A 53 -7.90 3.40 1.92
N ILE A 54 -6.77 3.20 1.23
CA ILE A 54 -6.65 2.16 0.19
C ILE A 54 -6.65 0.77 0.83
N GLY A 55 -5.95 0.58 1.96
CA GLY A 55 -5.98 -0.65 2.73
C GLY A 55 -7.38 -0.95 3.28
N VAL A 56 -8.04 0.06 3.84
CA VAL A 56 -9.45 -0.03 4.28
C VAL A 56 -10.36 -0.45 3.12
N PHE A 57 -10.17 0.14 1.94
CA PHE A 57 -10.95 -0.21 0.75
C PHE A 57 -10.66 -1.65 0.27
N SER A 58 -9.43 -2.16 0.39
CA SER A 58 -9.17 -3.57 0.04
C SER A 58 -9.92 -4.52 0.98
N MET A 59 -10.00 -4.19 2.28
CA MET A 59 -10.80 -4.97 3.23
C MET A 59 -12.30 -4.91 2.95
N TYR A 60 -12.80 -3.76 2.49
CA TYR A 60 -14.19 -3.66 2.02
C TYR A 60 -14.49 -4.64 0.89
N LEU A 61 -13.62 -4.71 -0.13
CA LEU A 61 -13.77 -5.64 -1.25
C LEU A 61 -13.74 -7.10 -0.78
N TYR A 62 -12.89 -7.42 0.20
CA TYR A 62 -12.88 -8.72 0.84
C TYR A 62 -14.21 -9.06 1.53
N GLY A 63 -14.70 -8.15 2.39
CA GLY A 63 -15.94 -8.35 3.16
C GLY A 63 -17.20 -8.44 2.29
N THR A 64 -17.27 -7.65 1.20
CA THR A 64 -18.45 -7.60 0.33
C THR A 64 -18.53 -8.77 -0.64
N THR A 65 -17.41 -9.19 -1.22
CA THR A 65 -17.44 -10.28 -2.21
C THR A 65 -17.72 -11.63 -1.56
N ARG A 66 -17.52 -11.77 -0.23
CA ARG A 66 -17.60 -13.05 0.53
C ARG A 66 -16.96 -14.22 -0.22
N SER A 67 -16.00 -13.90 -1.07
CA SER A 67 -15.49 -14.83 -2.04
C SER A 67 -14.36 -15.63 -1.41
N MET A 68 -14.12 -16.85 -1.91
CA MET A 68 -12.98 -17.66 -1.48
C MET A 68 -11.63 -17.06 -1.95
N ILE A 69 -11.66 -15.86 -2.55
CA ILE A 69 -10.52 -15.14 -3.11
C ILE A 69 -10.36 -13.85 -2.30
N ALA A 70 -9.37 -13.82 -1.41
CA ALA A 70 -9.07 -12.64 -0.62
C ALA A 70 -7.90 -11.87 -1.25
N PHE A 71 -8.10 -10.57 -1.46
CA PHE A 71 -7.06 -9.66 -1.90
C PHE A 71 -6.89 -8.58 -0.84
N GLU A 72 -5.78 -8.62 -0.10
CA GLU A 72 -5.53 -7.69 1.00
C GLU A 72 -4.27 -6.86 0.74
N LEU A 73 -4.48 -5.61 0.34
CA LEU A 73 -3.38 -4.67 0.13
C LEU A 73 -2.83 -4.12 1.45
N VAL A 74 -3.51 -4.34 2.57
CA VAL A 74 -3.09 -3.82 3.87
C VAL A 74 -1.70 -4.32 4.24
N THR A 75 -1.43 -5.62 4.09
CA THR A 75 -0.11 -6.20 4.39
C THR A 75 0.98 -5.64 3.48
N LEU A 76 0.69 -5.44 2.20
CA LEU A 76 1.61 -4.78 1.26
C LEU A 76 1.99 -3.38 1.76
N PHE A 77 1.00 -2.54 2.07
CA PHE A 77 1.26 -1.17 2.52
C PHE A 77 1.96 -1.12 3.87
N ALA A 78 1.60 -2.01 4.81
CA ALA A 78 2.24 -2.12 6.11
C ALA A 78 3.74 -2.46 5.97
N VAL A 79 4.07 -3.47 5.16
CA VAL A 79 5.45 -3.93 4.94
C VAL A 79 6.27 -2.86 4.22
N VAL A 80 5.76 -2.31 3.11
CA VAL A 80 6.48 -1.29 2.35
C VAL A 80 6.70 -0.03 3.20
N THR A 81 5.71 0.36 4.01
CA THR A 81 5.86 1.48 4.97
C THR A 81 6.88 1.17 6.06
N GLY A 82 6.84 -0.05 6.61
CA GLY A 82 7.80 -0.50 7.62
C GLY A 82 9.24 -0.44 7.14
N ILE A 83 9.50 -0.88 5.91
CA ILE A 83 10.83 -0.82 5.28
C ILE A 83 11.23 0.63 4.97
N ALA A 84 10.33 1.45 4.41
CA ALA A 84 10.67 2.80 3.97
C ALA A 84 10.88 3.79 5.13
N TYR A 85 10.02 3.72 6.15
CA TYR A 85 9.92 4.75 7.20
C TYR A 85 10.08 4.20 8.63
N GLY A 86 10.34 2.90 8.78
CA GLY A 86 10.58 2.24 10.06
C GLY A 86 9.35 1.50 10.62
N GLY A 87 9.61 0.56 11.54
CA GLY A 87 8.62 -0.41 11.99
C GLY A 87 7.39 0.22 12.63
N PHE A 88 7.53 1.32 13.37
CA PHE A 88 6.37 2.00 13.96
C PHE A 88 5.41 2.56 12.90
N ALA A 89 5.93 3.14 11.81
CA ALA A 89 5.10 3.63 10.72
C ALA A 89 4.39 2.48 9.99
N GLY A 90 5.08 1.37 9.76
CA GLY A 90 4.50 0.15 9.19
C GLY A 90 3.38 -0.43 10.06
N ALA A 91 3.61 -0.51 11.38
CA ALA A 91 2.62 -0.98 12.34
C ALA A 91 1.37 -0.09 12.38
N LEU A 92 1.54 1.24 12.35
CA LEU A 92 0.42 2.17 12.31
C LEU A 92 -0.39 2.03 11.02
N VAL A 93 0.27 2.02 9.85
CA VAL A 93 -0.44 1.87 8.57
C VAL A 93 -1.21 0.56 8.53
N GLY A 94 -0.56 -0.56 8.86
CA GLY A 94 -1.20 -1.88 8.88
C GLY A 94 -2.35 -1.95 9.90
N GLY A 95 -2.05 -1.63 11.16
CA GLY A 95 -3.00 -1.72 12.26
C GLY A 95 -4.21 -0.81 12.09
N ILE A 96 -4.01 0.47 11.72
CA ILE A 96 -5.12 1.41 11.53
C ILE A 96 -5.97 1.02 10.32
N SER A 97 -5.35 0.61 9.21
CA SER A 97 -6.10 0.16 8.02
C SER A 97 -6.96 -1.06 8.36
N CYS A 98 -6.39 -2.04 9.07
CA CYS A 98 -7.13 -3.22 9.50
C CYS A 98 -8.27 -2.85 10.46
N ALA A 99 -7.99 -2.05 11.49
CA ALA A 99 -8.98 -1.69 12.49
C ALA A 99 -10.17 -0.94 11.87
N ILE A 100 -9.91 0.07 11.03
CA ILE A 100 -10.97 0.82 10.34
C ILE A 100 -11.72 -0.10 9.37
N GLY A 101 -11.00 -0.87 8.54
CA GLY A 101 -11.62 -1.81 7.59
C GLY A 101 -12.57 -2.78 8.27
N MET A 102 -12.17 -3.27 9.46
CA MET A 102 -13.00 -4.18 10.23
C MET A 102 -14.24 -3.51 10.82
N ILE A 103 -14.09 -2.35 11.46
CA ILE A 103 -15.19 -1.60 12.08
C ILE A 103 -16.26 -1.25 11.05
N VAL A 104 -15.86 -0.87 9.84
CA VAL A 104 -16.78 -0.34 8.84
C VAL A 104 -17.41 -1.45 8.00
N PHE A 105 -16.68 -2.52 7.66
CA PHE A 105 -17.07 -3.42 6.58
C PHE A 105 -17.16 -4.90 6.93
N THR A 106 -16.75 -5.31 8.13
CA THR A 106 -16.76 -6.72 8.53
C THR A 106 -17.60 -6.93 9.78
N HIS A 107 -18.33 -8.03 9.85
CA HIS A 107 -19.14 -8.36 11.02
C HIS A 107 -18.23 -8.75 12.18
N ALA A 108 -18.09 -7.90 13.20
CA ALA A 108 -17.25 -8.10 14.40
C ALA A 108 -17.11 -9.59 14.80
N ASP A 109 -15.99 -10.21 14.42
CA ASP A 109 -15.61 -11.57 14.78
C ASP A 109 -14.53 -11.52 15.87
N TRP A 110 -14.46 -12.54 16.72
CA TRP A 110 -13.52 -12.60 17.83
C TRP A 110 -12.06 -12.64 17.35
N SER A 111 -11.79 -13.05 16.11
CA SER A 111 -10.46 -13.08 15.51
C SER A 111 -9.92 -11.70 15.11
N TYR A 112 -10.75 -10.66 15.12
CA TYR A 112 -10.42 -9.34 14.59
C TYR A 112 -9.27 -8.62 15.31
N PRO A 113 -9.25 -8.56 16.66
CA PRO A 113 -8.11 -7.95 17.36
C PRO A 113 -6.80 -8.67 17.05
N LEU A 114 -6.83 -9.99 16.86
CA LEU A 114 -5.66 -10.78 16.51
C LEU A 114 -5.17 -10.44 15.10
N TRP A 115 -6.07 -10.21 14.14
CA TRP A 115 -5.68 -9.89 12.76
C TRP A 115 -5.06 -8.49 12.67
N VAL A 116 -5.68 -7.49 13.33
CA VAL A 116 -5.08 -6.15 13.48
C VAL A 116 -3.68 -6.24 14.07
N THR A 117 -3.51 -7.03 15.13
CA THR A 117 -2.22 -7.20 15.82
C THR A 117 -1.19 -7.90 14.93
N ALA A 118 -1.58 -8.96 14.23
CA ALA A 118 -0.69 -9.71 13.34
C ALA A 118 -0.17 -8.84 12.18
N VAL A 119 -1.04 -8.07 11.54
CA VAL A 119 -0.64 -7.18 10.44
C VAL A 119 0.21 -6.00 10.95
N ALA A 120 -0.09 -5.47 12.13
CA ALA A 120 0.75 -4.46 12.77
C ALA A 120 2.16 -5.02 13.09
N ILE A 121 2.25 -6.24 13.62
CA ILE A 121 3.52 -6.93 13.88
C ILE A 121 4.28 -7.20 12.58
N ALA A 122 3.59 -7.61 11.51
CA ALA A 122 4.19 -7.79 10.19
C ALA A 122 4.78 -6.47 9.67
N GLY A 123 4.02 -5.37 9.72
CA GLY A 123 4.49 -4.04 9.35
C GLY A 123 5.68 -3.57 10.19
N TYR A 124 5.67 -3.85 11.50
CA TYR A 124 6.81 -3.56 12.38
C TYR A 124 8.04 -4.38 11.99
N SER A 125 7.86 -5.68 11.84
CA SER A 125 8.94 -6.64 11.56
C SER A 125 9.60 -6.39 10.20
N ALA A 126 8.86 -5.83 9.26
CA ALA A 126 9.37 -5.48 7.94
C ALA A 126 10.58 -4.51 8.03
N SER A 127 10.68 -3.65 9.04
CA SER A 127 11.81 -2.73 9.16
C SER A 127 13.16 -3.39 9.43
N PHE A 128 13.18 -4.68 9.78
CA PHE A 128 14.42 -5.45 9.94
C PHE A 128 14.97 -5.98 8.60
N PHE A 129 14.23 -5.81 7.50
CA PHE A 129 14.65 -6.27 6.17
C PHE A 129 15.24 -5.13 5.34
N SER A 130 16.21 -5.46 4.48
CA SER A 130 16.76 -4.52 3.50
C SER A 130 15.70 -4.14 2.44
N PRO A 131 15.67 -2.87 1.99
CA PRO A 131 14.86 -2.41 0.85
C PRO A 131 14.98 -3.27 -0.42
N GLU A 132 16.16 -3.83 -0.68
CA GLU A 132 16.41 -4.69 -1.85
C GLU A 132 15.60 -5.99 -1.82
N ASN A 133 15.26 -6.45 -0.61
CA ASN A 133 14.55 -7.70 -0.35
C ASN A 133 13.06 -7.48 -0.03
N VAL A 134 12.49 -6.32 -0.37
CA VAL A 134 11.08 -5.97 -0.06
C VAL A 134 10.07 -7.02 -0.49
N ILE A 135 10.28 -7.66 -1.65
CA ILE A 135 9.38 -8.71 -2.16
C ILE A 135 9.45 -9.94 -1.26
N PHE A 136 10.67 -10.41 -0.94
CA PHE A 136 10.88 -11.56 -0.07
C PHE A 136 10.32 -11.30 1.33
N ALA A 137 10.64 -10.14 1.92
CA ALA A 137 10.13 -9.73 3.23
C ALA A 137 8.60 -9.73 3.26
N GLY A 138 7.98 -9.13 2.25
CA GLY A 138 6.53 -9.06 2.12
C GLY A 138 5.84 -10.40 2.02
N VAL A 139 6.33 -11.26 1.13
CA VAL A 139 5.77 -12.60 0.92
C VAL A 139 5.95 -13.46 2.17
N LEU A 140 7.14 -13.42 2.79
CA LEU A 140 7.41 -14.16 4.01
C LEU A 140 6.50 -13.72 5.16
N LEU A 141 6.38 -12.41 5.40
CA LEU A 141 5.57 -11.88 6.49
C LEU A 141 4.08 -12.14 6.25
N ALA A 142 3.59 -11.99 5.01
CA ALA A 142 2.22 -12.34 4.65
C ALA A 142 1.94 -13.83 4.88
N PHE A 143 2.86 -14.70 4.45
CA PHE A 143 2.74 -16.14 4.67
C PHE A 143 2.73 -16.50 6.16
N LEU A 144 3.56 -15.86 6.98
CA LEU A 144 3.56 -16.10 8.43
C LEU A 144 2.25 -15.69 9.10
N VAL A 145 1.66 -14.56 8.68
CA VAL A 145 0.32 -14.14 9.13
C VAL A 145 -0.73 -15.18 8.70
N ASP A 146 -0.74 -15.58 7.44
CA ASP A 146 -1.66 -16.58 6.90
C ASP A 146 -1.54 -17.93 7.61
N ALA A 147 -0.31 -18.40 7.85
CA ALA A 147 -0.03 -19.65 8.55
C ALA A 147 -0.50 -19.63 10.01
N PHE A 148 -0.31 -18.50 10.70
CA PHE A 148 -0.82 -18.30 12.05
C PHE A 148 -2.35 -18.40 12.10
N PHE A 149 -3.05 -17.71 11.19
CA PHE A 149 -4.50 -17.79 11.12
C PHE A 149 -5.00 -19.15 10.65
N TYR A 150 -4.28 -19.84 9.75
CA TYR A 150 -4.60 -21.22 9.37
C TYR A 150 -4.68 -22.13 10.58
N ALA A 151 -3.61 -22.13 11.38
CA ALA A 151 -3.52 -22.95 12.59
C ALA A 151 -4.65 -22.60 13.57
N LEU A 152 -4.92 -21.31 13.77
CA LEU A 152 -5.98 -20.84 14.65
C LEU A 152 -7.39 -21.27 14.18
N TYR A 153 -7.69 -21.15 12.89
CA TYR A 153 -8.99 -21.54 12.33
C TYR A 153 -9.20 -23.06 12.34
N LEU A 154 -8.15 -23.85 12.14
CA LEU A 154 -8.21 -25.31 12.29
C LEU A 154 -8.57 -25.73 13.72
N LEU A 155 -8.00 -25.06 14.73
CA LEU A 155 -8.31 -25.34 16.14
C LEU A 155 -9.78 -25.05 16.49
N LEU A 156 -10.41 -24.13 15.76
CA LEU A 156 -11.80 -23.71 15.98
C LEU A 156 -12.79 -24.46 15.09
N ALA A 157 -12.43 -25.66 14.67
CA ALA A 157 -13.28 -26.59 13.94
C ALA A 157 -13.90 -26.01 12.64
N HIS A 158 -13.22 -25.07 11.98
CA HIS A 158 -13.65 -24.59 10.67
C HIS A 158 -13.46 -25.66 9.59
N ASN A 159 -14.21 -25.55 8.49
CA ASN A 159 -14.07 -26.47 7.37
C ASN A 159 -12.66 -26.34 6.73
N PRO A 160 -11.80 -27.37 6.83
CA PRO A 160 -10.40 -27.27 6.42
C PRO A 160 -10.22 -27.07 4.92
N VAL A 161 -11.17 -27.56 4.11
CA VAL A 161 -11.13 -27.42 2.64
C VAL A 161 -11.35 -25.96 2.25
N LYS A 162 -12.40 -25.32 2.78
CA LYS A 162 -12.68 -23.91 2.51
C LYS A 162 -11.53 -23.01 2.97
N LEU A 163 -10.98 -23.29 4.15
CA LEU A 163 -9.87 -22.56 4.73
C LEU A 163 -8.60 -22.68 3.86
N THR A 164 -8.29 -23.88 3.38
CA THR A 164 -7.12 -24.13 2.53
C THR A 164 -7.23 -23.40 1.19
N ILE A 165 -8.42 -23.40 0.58
CA ILE A 165 -8.67 -22.63 -0.66
C ILE A 165 -8.46 -21.13 -0.41
N TRP A 166 -9.00 -20.62 0.69
CA TRP A 166 -8.90 -19.21 1.06
C TRP A 166 -7.44 -18.76 1.30
N ILE A 167 -6.66 -19.51 2.09
CA ILE A 167 -5.24 -19.17 2.30
C ILE A 167 -4.44 -19.30 1.02
N THR A 168 -4.66 -20.35 0.23
CA THR A 168 -3.89 -20.53 -1.02
C THR A 168 -4.15 -19.37 -1.98
N SER A 169 -5.41 -18.93 -2.13
CA SER A 169 -5.76 -17.79 -2.97
C SER A 169 -5.20 -16.48 -2.40
N HIS A 170 -5.32 -16.26 -1.09
CA HIS A 170 -4.82 -15.06 -0.41
C HIS A 170 -3.30 -14.92 -0.50
N THR A 171 -2.55 -15.97 -0.16
CA THR A 171 -1.09 -15.98 -0.24
C THR A 171 -0.63 -15.78 -1.69
N PHE A 172 -1.27 -16.45 -2.67
CA PHE A 172 -0.92 -16.32 -4.08
C PHE A 172 -1.16 -14.90 -4.61
N LEU A 173 -2.29 -14.28 -4.27
CA LEU A 173 -2.59 -12.92 -4.70
C LEU A 173 -1.69 -11.88 -4.02
N ASN A 174 -1.37 -12.06 -2.74
CA ASN A 174 -0.37 -11.24 -2.05
C ASN A 174 1.00 -11.36 -2.73
N TYR A 175 1.43 -12.57 -3.08
CA TYR A 175 2.66 -12.80 -3.82
C TYR A 175 2.70 -11.99 -5.13
N ILE A 176 1.62 -12.03 -5.91
CA ILE A 176 1.50 -11.21 -7.13
C ILE A 176 1.54 -9.71 -6.81
N ALA A 177 0.82 -9.26 -5.79
CA ALA A 177 0.80 -7.86 -5.39
C ALA A 177 2.20 -7.35 -5.01
N PHE A 178 2.96 -8.13 -4.24
CA PHE A 178 4.33 -7.79 -3.87
C PHE A 178 5.27 -7.76 -5.08
N LEU A 179 5.16 -8.74 -5.99
CA LEU A 179 5.95 -8.75 -7.23
C LEU A 179 5.72 -7.50 -8.08
N LEU A 180 4.47 -7.08 -8.22
CA LEU A 180 4.10 -5.99 -9.13
C LEU A 180 4.26 -4.61 -8.49
N LEU A 181 3.92 -4.45 -7.21
CA LEU A 181 3.74 -3.14 -6.60
C LEU A 181 4.82 -2.77 -5.58
N ALA A 182 5.48 -3.74 -4.92
CA ALA A 182 6.34 -3.43 -3.79
C ALA A 182 7.55 -2.55 -4.16
N LYS A 183 8.28 -2.92 -5.23
CA LYS A 183 9.45 -2.14 -5.69
C LYS A 183 9.07 -0.73 -6.18
N PRO A 184 8.04 -0.56 -7.05
CA PRO A 184 7.60 0.78 -7.45
C PRO A 184 7.15 1.66 -6.28
N LEU A 185 6.37 1.12 -5.34
CA LEU A 185 5.91 1.88 -4.17
C LEU A 185 7.09 2.29 -3.30
N LEU A 186 8.01 1.37 -3.04
CA LEU A 186 9.20 1.66 -2.24
C LEU A 186 10.09 2.71 -2.91
N ALA A 187 10.26 2.66 -4.23
CA ALA A 187 11.00 3.66 -4.98
C ALA A 187 10.38 5.06 -4.86
N ILE A 188 9.04 5.19 -4.89
CA ILE A 188 8.36 6.47 -4.71
C ILE A 188 8.55 7.02 -3.29
N MET A 189 8.60 6.13 -2.30
CA MET A 189 8.74 6.50 -0.88
C MET A 189 10.17 6.85 -0.48
N MET A 190 11.16 6.24 -1.14
CA MET A 190 12.59 6.40 -0.83
C MET A 190 13.36 7.30 -1.80
N ALA A 191 12.83 7.56 -3.00
CA ALA A 191 13.23 8.74 -3.79
C ALA A 191 13.09 9.99 -2.93
#